data_AF-I4Y7N5-F1
#
_entry.id   AF-I4Y7N5-F1
#
_cell.length_a   1.000
_cell.length_b   1.000
_cell.length_c   1.000
_cell.angle_alpha   90.00
_cell.angle_beta   90.00
_cell.angle_gamma   90.00
#
_symmetry.space_group_name_H-M   'P 1'
#
loop_
_entity.id
_entity.type
_entity.pdbx_description
1 polymer ?
#
loop_
_entity_poly.entity_id
_entity_poly.type
_entity_poly.pdbx_seq_one_letter_code
_entity_poly.pdbx_strand_id
1 'polypeptide(L)'
;MLKYLQSKEAEEERKRAEEEERAKEEEKKKAHNKEEIASQEEEQEEDIDEDSLAMQQMMGFGGFDTTKGKKVVGNEEGAAKVHQPRTYRQYMNRVGGFNRALDKAK
;
A
#
# COMPACT_ATOMS: atom_id res chain seq x y z
N MET A 1 18.01 -17.99 -33.83
CA MET A 1 18.13 -16.87 -32.87
C MET A 1 17.26 -15.69 -33.28
N LEU A 2 17.37 -15.16 -34.51
CA LEU A 2 16.52 -14.05 -35.00
C LEU A 2 15.00 -14.29 -34.86
N LYS A 3 14.52 -15.47 -35.25
CA LYS A 3 13.09 -15.83 -35.16
C LYS A 3 12.54 -15.80 -33.72
N TYR A 4 13.40 -16.05 -32.72
CA TYR A 4 13.03 -16.04 -31.30
C TYR A 4 12.93 -14.62 -30.73
N LEU A 5 13.75 -13.69 -31.25
CA LEU A 5 13.68 -12.28 -30.89
C LEU A 5 12.41 -11.64 -31.45
N GLN A 6 12.11 -11.91 -32.73
CA GLN A 6 10.86 -11.46 -33.36
C GLN A 6 9.60 -12.02 -32.66
N SER A 7 9.62 -13.28 -32.20
CA SER A 7 8.50 -13.85 -31.45
C SER A 7 8.36 -13.26 -30.04
N LYS A 8 9.46 -12.87 -29.40
CA LYS A 8 9.44 -12.21 -28.08
C LYS A 8 8.90 -10.79 -28.16
N GLU A 9 9.34 -10.01 -29.14
CA GLU A 9 8.83 -8.66 -29.39
C GLU A 9 7.32 -8.69 -29.66
N ALA A 10 6.84 -9.64 -30.47
CA ALA A 10 5.41 -9.82 -30.72
C ALA A 10 4.59 -10.23 -29.48
N GLU A 11 5.21 -10.93 -28.51
CA GLU A 11 4.55 -11.29 -27.25
C GLU A 11 4.49 -10.11 -26.27
N GLU A 12 5.54 -9.28 -26.23
CA GLU A 12 5.56 -8.06 -25.43
C GLU A 12 4.56 -7.01 -25.93
N GLU A 13 4.42 -6.83 -27.24
CA GLU A 13 3.42 -5.94 -27.82
C GLU A 13 1.98 -6.37 -27.47
N ARG A 14 1.71 -7.69 -27.47
CA ARG A 14 0.40 -8.23 -27.06
C ARG A 14 0.11 -7.96 -25.59
N LYS A 15 1.10 -8.15 -24.70
CA LYS A 15 0.95 -7.85 -23.27
C LYS A 15 0.68 -6.37 -23.04
N ARG A 16 1.37 -5.50 -23.76
CA ARG A 16 1.18 -4.05 -23.66
C ARG A 16 -0.21 -3.62 -24.13
N ALA A 17 -0.72 -4.22 -25.21
CA ALA A 17 -2.07 -3.95 -25.70
C ALA A 17 -3.15 -4.42 -24.72
N GLU A 18 -2.98 -5.59 -24.10
CA GLU A 18 -3.91 -6.10 -23.07
C GLU A 18 -3.92 -5.23 -21.80
N GLU A 19 -2.75 -4.73 -21.39
CA GLU A 19 -2.61 -3.84 -20.25
C GLU A 19 -3.26 -2.47 -20.51
N GLU A 20 -3.12 -1.95 -21.74
CA GLU A 20 -3.79 -0.71 -22.17
C GLU A 20 -5.31 -0.88 -22.26
N GLU A 21 -5.80 -2.04 -22.68
CA GLU A 21 -7.23 -2.34 -22.69
C GLU A 21 -7.81 -2.40 -21.27
N ARG A 22 -7.12 -3.09 -20.34
CA ARG A 22 -7.53 -3.12 -18.92
C ARG A 22 -7.56 -1.74 -18.29
N ALA A 23 -6.57 -0.90 -18.58
CA ALA A 23 -6.54 0.47 -18.09
C ALA A 23 -7.76 1.28 -18.58
N LYS A 24 -8.14 1.14 -19.86
CA LYS A 24 -9.34 1.78 -20.43
C LYS A 24 -10.63 1.23 -19.83
N GLU A 25 -10.69 -0.08 -19.54
CA GLU A 25 -11.84 -0.69 -18.90
C GLU A 25 -12.01 -0.21 -17.44
N GLU A 26 -10.91 -0.07 -16.68
CA GLU A 26 -10.93 0.49 -15.34
C GLU A 26 -11.35 1.97 -15.33
N GLU A 27 -10.89 2.78 -16.29
CA GLU A 27 -11.34 4.17 -16.40
C GLU A 27 -12.83 4.26 -16.70
N LYS A 28 -13.35 3.44 -17.62
CA LYS A 28 -14.80 3.38 -17.90
C LYS A 28 -15.61 2.95 -16.69
N LYS A 29 -15.14 1.95 -15.93
CA LYS A 29 -15.79 1.51 -14.69
C LYS A 29 -15.81 2.61 -13.63
N LYS A 30 -14.71 3.35 -13.47
CA LYS A 30 -14.65 4.50 -12.54
C LYS A 30 -15.58 5.62 -12.96
N ALA A 31 -15.67 5.93 -14.26
CA ALA A 31 -16.58 6.95 -14.77
C ALA A 31 -18.04 6.55 -14.54
N HIS A 32 -18.42 5.30 -14.87
CA HIS A 32 -19.77 4.79 -14.68
C HIS A 32 -20.19 4.77 -13.20
N ASN A 33 -19.30 4.31 -12.31
CA ASN A 33 -19.57 4.30 -10.88
C ASN A 33 -19.74 5.73 -10.33
N LYS A 34 -18.99 6.70 -10.86
CA LYS A 34 -19.13 8.12 -10.46
C LYS A 34 -20.47 8.71 -10.92
N GLU A 35 -20.94 8.37 -12.12
CA GLU A 35 -22.26 8.79 -12.61
C GLU A 35 -23.39 8.16 -11.80
N GLU A 36 -23.29 6.86 -11.47
CA GLU A 36 -24.28 6.19 -10.60
C GLU A 36 -24.34 6.81 -9.19
N ILE A 37 -23.19 7.10 -8.58
CA ILE A 37 -23.12 7.75 -7.26
C ILE A 37 -23.75 9.14 -7.31
N ALA A 38 -23.43 9.95 -8.33
CA ALA A 38 -24.00 11.29 -8.47
C ALA A 38 -25.53 11.25 -8.65
N SER A 39 -26.05 10.29 -9.42
CA SER A 39 -27.50 10.12 -9.57
C SER A 39 -28.21 9.69 -8.29
N GLN A 40 -27.57 8.87 -7.44
CA GLN A 40 -28.13 8.44 -6.16
C GLN A 40 -28.08 9.54 -5.10
N GLU A 41 -27.08 10.42 -5.14
CA GLU A 41 -27.00 11.59 -4.26
C GLU A 41 -28.12 12.60 -4.55
N GLU A 42 -28.42 12.87 -5.82
CA GLU A 42 -29.52 13.78 -6.23
C GLU A 42 -30.91 13.27 -5.82
N GLU A 43 -31.16 11.95 -5.90
CA GLU A 43 -32.46 11.35 -5.55
C GLU A 43 -32.68 11.25 -4.03
N GLN A 44 -31.60 11.34 -3.24
CA GLN A 44 -31.62 11.18 -1.78
C GLN A 44 -31.75 12.52 -1.04
N GLU A 45 -31.39 13.65 -1.67
CA GLU A 45 -31.53 14.99 -1.08
C GLU A 45 -32.99 15.51 -1.05
N GLU A 46 -33.89 14.97 -1.88
CA GLU A 46 -35.25 15.55 -2.05
C GLU A 46 -36.27 15.19 -0.95
N ASP A 47 -36.02 14.20 -0.08
CA ASP A 47 -37.03 13.64 0.86
C ASP A 47 -36.57 13.49 2.34
N ILE A 48 -35.44 14.06 2.75
CA ILE A 48 -34.92 13.89 4.12
C ILE A 48 -35.17 15.15 4.96
N ASP A 49 -36.02 15.02 5.99
CA ASP A 49 -36.21 16.07 7.01
C ASP A 49 -34.89 16.41 7.73
N GLU A 50 -34.70 17.67 8.15
CA GLU A 50 -33.47 18.13 8.85
C GLU A 50 -33.12 17.28 10.08
N ASP A 51 -34.12 16.78 10.82
CA ASP A 51 -33.93 15.89 11.97
C ASP A 51 -33.38 14.51 11.56
N SER A 52 -33.83 13.98 10.42
CA SER A 52 -33.33 12.73 9.85
C SER A 52 -31.92 12.88 9.29
N LEU A 53 -31.60 14.03 8.71
CA LEU A 53 -30.25 14.38 8.27
C LEU A 53 -29.27 14.50 9.46
N ALA A 54 -29.71 15.14 10.54
CA ALA A 54 -28.93 15.25 11.77
C ALA A 54 -28.71 13.88 12.44
N MET A 55 -29.75 13.02 12.46
CA MET A 55 -29.61 11.64 12.94
C MET A 55 -28.70 10.79 12.07
N GLN A 56 -28.76 10.94 10.74
CA GLN A 56 -27.83 10.28 9.81
C GLN A 56 -26.39 10.71 10.06
N GLN A 57 -26.13 12.01 10.25
CA GLN A 57 -24.80 12.51 10.60
C GLN A 57 -24.31 11.98 11.95
N MET A 58 -25.18 11.95 12.97
CA MET A 58 -24.81 11.40 14.28
C MET A 58 -24.51 9.89 14.23
N MET A 59 -25.18 9.14 13.37
CA MET A 59 -24.89 7.72 13.13
C MET A 59 -23.72 7.48 12.17
N GLY A 60 -23.17 8.53 11.54
CA GLY A 60 -22.00 8.45 10.65
C GLY A 60 -22.31 8.23 9.16
N PHE A 61 -23.54 8.49 8.71
CA PHE A 61 -23.97 8.35 7.31
C PHE A 61 -23.77 9.61 6.45
N GLY A 62 -23.25 10.71 7.02
CA GLY A 62 -23.06 11.99 6.31
C GLY A 62 -21.77 12.12 5.47
N GLY A 63 -21.00 11.04 5.32
CA GLY A 63 -19.75 11.01 4.53
C GLY A 63 -18.66 10.14 5.14
N PHE A 64 -17.70 9.70 4.32
CA PHE A 64 -16.57 8.88 4.77
C PHE A 64 -15.37 9.74 5.17
N ASP A 65 -15.14 9.85 6.48
CA ASP A 65 -13.91 10.40 7.02
C ASP A 65 -12.74 9.41 6.87
N THR A 66 -11.57 9.93 6.50
CA THR A 66 -10.33 9.12 6.43
C THR A 66 -9.50 9.29 7.70
N THR A 67 -8.91 8.18 8.16
CA THR A 67 -7.88 8.16 9.22
C THR A 67 -6.46 8.24 8.66
N LYS A 68 -6.29 8.42 7.35
CA LYS A 68 -4.98 8.45 6.69
C LYS A 68 -4.15 9.62 7.22
N GLY A 69 -3.01 9.32 7.85
CA GLY A 69 -2.12 10.32 8.43
C GLY A 69 -2.57 10.91 9.77
N LYS A 70 -3.71 10.46 10.32
CA LYS A 70 -4.17 10.85 11.67
C LYS A 70 -3.73 9.79 12.67
N LYS A 71 -3.28 10.22 13.87
CA LYS A 71 -2.97 9.30 14.97
C LYS A 71 -4.29 8.79 15.57
N VAL A 72 -4.44 7.47 15.67
CA VAL A 72 -5.61 6.83 16.30
C VAL A 72 -5.23 6.39 17.71
N VAL A 73 -5.97 6.89 18.70
CA VAL A 73 -5.74 6.55 20.12
C VAL A 73 -5.92 5.05 20.31
N GLY A 74 -4.95 4.40 20.97
CA GLY A 74 -4.95 2.94 21.18
C GLY A 74 -4.26 2.12 20.09
N ASN A 75 -3.88 2.73 18.95
CA ASN A 75 -3.10 2.07 17.90
C ASN A 75 -1.61 2.47 17.93
N GLU A 76 -1.07 2.70 19.12
CA GLU A 76 0.32 3.16 19.32
C GLU A 76 1.28 2.00 19.57
N GLU A 77 0.74 0.83 19.90
CA GLU A 77 1.51 -0.34 20.29
C GLU A 77 2.06 -1.06 19.06
N GLY A 78 3.38 -1.21 19.03
CA GLY A 78 4.08 -2.01 18.03
C GLY A 78 5.32 -2.63 18.67
N ALA A 79 5.57 -3.90 18.36
CA ALA A 79 6.75 -4.62 18.85
C ALA A 79 7.70 -4.95 17.69
N ALA A 80 8.99 -4.69 17.88
CA ALA A 80 10.04 -5.09 16.96
C ALA A 80 10.83 -6.26 17.53
N LYS A 81 10.89 -7.37 16.80
CA LYS A 81 11.74 -8.51 17.16
C LYS A 81 13.15 -8.29 16.59
N VAL A 82 14.03 -7.68 17.39
CA VAL A 82 15.43 -7.48 17.00
C VAL A 82 16.26 -8.69 17.40
N HIS A 83 16.79 -9.40 16.41
CA HIS A 83 17.72 -10.49 16.61
C HIS A 83 19.15 -9.96 16.54
N GLN A 84 19.83 -9.85 17.69
CA GLN A 84 21.27 -9.62 17.73
C GLN A 84 21.98 -10.98 17.61
N PRO A 85 22.65 -11.30 16.49
CA PRO A 85 23.45 -12.51 16.40
C PRO A 85 24.62 -12.42 17.39
N ARG A 86 24.90 -13.51 18.09
CA ARG A 86 26.11 -13.58 18.93
C ARG A 86 27.33 -13.59 18.05
N THR A 87 28.29 -12.72 18.35
CA THR A 87 29.56 -12.69 17.62
C THR A 87 30.73 -13.03 18.51
N TYR A 88 31.68 -13.74 17.92
CA TYR A 88 32.86 -14.23 18.59
C TYR A 88 34.04 -13.31 18.27
N ARG A 89 35.02 -13.31 19.17
CA ARG A 89 36.28 -12.62 18.96
C ARG A 89 37.36 -13.66 18.79
N GLN A 90 38.19 -13.49 17.78
CA GLN A 90 39.34 -14.36 17.58
C GLN A 90 40.41 -14.00 18.60
N TYR A 91 40.83 -14.98 19.41
CA TYR A 91 41.85 -14.81 20.44
C TYR A 91 43.21 -15.38 20.03
N MET A 92 43.20 -16.57 19.42
CA MET A 92 44.42 -17.27 19.01
C MET A 92 44.88 -16.87 17.60
N ASN A 93 46.20 -16.87 17.40
CA ASN A 93 46.88 -16.56 16.13
C ASN A 93 46.44 -15.22 15.51
N ARG A 94 46.28 -14.19 16.35
CA ARG A 94 45.99 -12.83 15.90
C ARG A 94 47.26 -12.17 15.38
N VAL A 95 47.15 -11.49 14.24
CA VAL A 95 48.24 -10.66 13.70
C VAL A 95 48.54 -9.51 14.68
N GLY A 96 49.78 -9.38 15.12
CA GLY A 96 50.22 -8.29 16.02
C GLY A 96 50.37 -8.65 17.52
N GLY A 97 50.22 -9.93 17.89
CA GLY A 97 50.59 -10.42 19.23
C GLY A 97 49.54 -10.25 20.33
N PHE A 98 49.83 -10.80 21.51
CA PHE A 98 48.89 -11.01 22.63
C PHE A 98 48.42 -9.71 23.31
N ASN A 99 49.26 -8.66 23.34
CA ASN A 99 48.99 -7.41 24.06
C ASN A 99 48.25 -6.35 23.23
N ARG A 100 47.77 -6.67 22.02
CA ARG A 100 46.98 -5.75 21.19
C ARG A 100 45.50 -5.88 21.54
N ALA A 101 44.79 -4.76 21.63
CA ALA A 101 43.33 -4.73 21.85
C ALA A 101 42.62 -5.69 20.89
N LEU A 102 41.72 -6.54 21.41
CA LEU A 102 40.93 -7.47 20.60
C LEU A 102 39.96 -6.72 19.67
N ASP A 103 39.68 -7.28 18.50
CA ASP A 103 38.73 -6.69 17.55
C ASP A 103 37.34 -6.56 18.16
N LYS A 104 36.53 -5.60 17.69
CA LYS A 104 35.13 -5.51 18.11
C LYS A 104 34.42 -6.81 17.70
N ALA A 105 33.52 -7.28 18.55
CA ALA A 105 32.66 -8.41 18.20
C ALA A 105 31.92 -8.02 16.91
N LYS A 106 31.95 -8.91 15.91
CA LYS A 106 31.37 -8.63 14.59
C LYS A 106 29.85 -8.44 14.64
#